data_AF-A0A8R1HUS9-F1
#
_entry.id   AF-A0A8R1HUS9-F1
#
_cell.length_a   1.000
_cell.length_b   1.000
_cell.length_c   1.000
_cell.angle_alpha   90.00
_cell.angle_beta   90.00
_cell.angle_gamma   90.00
#
_symmetry.space_group_name_H-M   'P 1'
#
loop_
_entity.id
_entity.type
_entity.pdbx_description
1 polymer ?
#
loop_
_entity_poly.entity_id
_entity_poly.type
_entity_poly.pdbx_seq_one_letter_code
_entity_poly.pdbx_strand_id
1 'polypeptide(L)'
;MASRRQYSILFMSSLILLASCQHDYNTREGLSGHNGVFQALPWSEYELALISSLHATANYPALMRMVREKLLASDVSPNDRRKIERMLKSLRPPPVFDDFLNEEDTEKVRKAHGEQNVDQVLTVIAGRLAELPEYLRDQAIHYITKHTPTTQPPADF
;
A
#
# COMPACT_ATOMS: atom_id res chain seq x y z
N MET A 1 -13.14 -0.28 -37.84
CA MET A 1 -11.93 -0.53 -37.02
C MET A 1 -12.03 0.31 -35.76
N ALA A 2 -12.71 -0.20 -34.73
CA ALA A 2 -12.79 0.44 -33.43
C ALA A 2 -12.48 -0.61 -32.39
N SER A 3 -11.41 -0.39 -31.62
CA SER A 3 -11.39 -0.54 -30.16
C SER A 3 -9.93 -0.66 -29.65
N ARG A 4 -9.22 0.47 -29.64
CA ARG A 4 -8.13 0.70 -28.67
C ARG A 4 -8.68 1.32 -27.36
N ARG A 5 -10.00 1.23 -27.13
CA ARG A 5 -10.72 1.91 -26.03
C ARG A 5 -11.30 0.98 -24.96
N GLN A 6 -11.13 -0.34 -25.07
CA GLN A 6 -11.79 -1.28 -24.15
C GLN A 6 -10.99 -1.69 -22.90
N TYR A 7 -9.67 -1.51 -22.88
CA TYR A 7 -8.87 -1.80 -21.66
C TYR A 7 -8.92 -0.68 -20.61
N SER A 8 -9.41 0.52 -20.99
CA SER A 8 -9.41 1.70 -20.13
C SER A 8 -10.67 1.83 -19.25
N ILE A 9 -11.72 1.05 -19.52
CA ILE A 9 -13.01 1.18 -18.81
C ILE A 9 -13.18 0.09 -17.75
N LEU A 10 -12.60 -1.10 -17.95
CA LEU A 10 -12.59 -2.17 -16.94
C LEU A 10 -11.57 -1.97 -15.82
N PHE A 11 -10.58 -1.09 -16.04
CA PHE A 11 -9.60 -0.68 -15.02
C PHE A 11 -10.15 0.39 -14.05
N MET A 12 -11.22 1.09 -14.46
CA MET A 12 -11.85 2.16 -13.68
C MET A 12 -13.10 1.69 -12.93
N SER A 13 -13.82 0.67 -13.43
CA SER A 13 -15.06 0.19 -12.81
C SER A 13 -14.87 -0.52 -11.47
N SER A 14 -13.67 -1.04 -11.19
CA SER A 14 -13.31 -1.62 -9.88
C SER A 14 -12.84 -0.58 -8.85
N LEU A 15 -12.56 0.65 -9.27
CA LEU A 15 -12.16 1.76 -8.40
C LEU A 15 -13.28 2.78 -8.13
N ILE A 16 -14.29 2.90 -9.02
CA ILE A 16 -15.43 3.82 -8.83
C ILE A 16 -16.30 3.43 -7.61
N LEU A 17 -16.25 2.17 -7.15
CA LEU A 17 -16.88 1.73 -5.90
C LEU A 17 -16.22 2.29 -4.62
N LEU A 18 -15.09 3.01 -4.73
CA LEU A 18 -14.55 3.83 -3.64
C LEU A 18 -15.34 5.14 -3.43
N ALA A 19 -15.99 5.67 -4.47
CA ALA A 19 -16.64 6.97 -4.42
C ALA A 19 -18.07 6.96 -3.82
N SER A 20 -18.67 5.78 -3.62
CA SER A 20 -20.03 5.65 -3.05
C SER A 20 -20.08 5.00 -1.67
N CYS A 21 -18.95 4.55 -1.13
CA CYS A 21 -18.86 4.12 0.26
C CYS A 21 -18.31 5.26 1.12
N GLN A 22 -19.17 6.20 1.51
CA GLN A 22 -19.00 6.97 2.76
C GLN A 22 -19.22 6.04 3.98
N HIS A 23 -18.61 4.87 3.98
CA HIS A 23 -18.57 4.00 5.14
C HIS A 23 -17.18 4.15 5.75
N ASP A 24 -17.16 4.58 7.01
CA ASP A 24 -15.99 4.71 7.86
C ASP A 24 -14.86 3.78 7.41
N TYR A 25 -13.80 4.34 6.82
CA TYR A 25 -12.57 3.61 6.59
C TYR A 25 -12.02 3.24 7.96
N ASN A 26 -12.46 2.10 8.48
CA ASN A 26 -11.99 1.58 9.74
C ASN A 26 -10.52 1.23 9.50
N THR A 27 -9.61 2.05 10.02
CA THR A 27 -8.15 1.88 9.91
C THR A 27 -7.70 0.47 10.30
N ARG A 28 -8.51 -0.26 11.08
CA ARG A 28 -8.33 -1.67 11.43
C ARG A 28 -8.58 -2.67 10.28
N GLU A 29 -9.47 -2.36 9.34
CA GLU A 29 -9.86 -3.27 8.25
C GLU A 29 -8.82 -3.31 7.13
N GLY A 30 -8.17 -2.18 6.81
CA GLY A 30 -7.07 -2.11 5.83
C GLY A 30 -5.82 -2.93 6.23
N LEU A 31 -5.70 -3.29 7.52
CA LEU A 31 -4.58 -4.06 8.08
C LEU A 31 -4.79 -5.58 8.01
N SER A 32 -5.99 -6.05 7.62
CA SER A 32 -6.30 -7.47 7.42
C SER A 32 -5.61 -8.05 6.18
N GLY A 33 -5.26 -7.19 5.22
CA GLY A 33 -4.72 -7.54 3.91
C GLY A 33 -3.35 -8.24 3.87
N HIS A 34 -2.65 -8.27 5.00
CA HIS A 34 -1.38 -8.99 5.16
C HIS A 34 -1.50 -10.16 6.15
N ASN A 35 -2.56 -10.97 6.03
CA ASN A 35 -2.79 -12.17 6.86
C ASN A 35 -2.86 -11.89 8.37
N GLY A 36 -3.41 -10.74 8.77
CA GLY A 36 -3.53 -10.36 10.19
C GLY A 36 -2.20 -10.08 10.90
N VAL A 37 -1.08 -9.97 10.16
CA VAL A 37 0.26 -9.73 10.75
C VAL A 37 0.32 -8.39 11.50
N PHE A 38 -0.41 -7.38 11.01
CA PHE A 38 -0.52 -6.09 11.69
C PHE A 38 -1.45 -6.12 12.92
N GLN A 39 -2.30 -7.13 13.08
CA GLN A 39 -3.16 -7.28 14.26
C GLN A 39 -2.39 -7.85 15.47
N ALA A 40 -1.25 -8.51 15.23
CA ALA A 40 -0.43 -9.11 16.27
C ALA A 40 0.52 -8.11 16.98
N LEU A 41 0.62 -6.88 16.48
CA LEU A 41 1.47 -5.83 17.05
C LEU A 41 0.60 -4.75 17.70
N PRO A 42 0.98 -4.22 18.88
CA PRO A 42 0.20 -3.23 19.60
C PRO A 42 0.40 -1.83 19.02
N TRP A 43 -0.19 -1.56 17.86
CA TRP A 43 -0.13 -0.24 17.23
C TRP A 43 -1.04 0.78 17.93
N SER A 44 -0.53 1.99 18.07
CA SER A 44 -1.33 3.17 18.37
C SER A 44 -1.99 3.73 17.11
N GLU A 45 -3.05 4.52 17.27
CA GLU A 45 -3.71 5.21 16.15
C GLU A 45 -2.75 6.07 15.33
N TYR A 46 -1.80 6.75 15.99
CA TYR A 46 -0.75 7.52 15.31
C TYR A 46 0.13 6.63 14.43
N GLU A 47 0.55 5.47 14.95
CA GLU A 47 1.37 4.53 14.19
C GLU A 47 0.60 3.94 13.01
N LEU A 48 -0.69 3.66 13.17
CA LEU A 48 -1.55 3.19 12.07
C LEU A 48 -1.72 4.26 10.99
N ALA A 49 -1.92 5.52 11.37
CA ALA A 49 -1.96 6.65 10.44
C ALA A 49 -0.64 6.81 9.68
N LEU A 50 0.50 6.64 10.38
CA LEU A 50 1.82 6.67 9.76
C LEU A 50 2.01 5.50 8.78
N ILE A 51 1.62 4.28 9.15
CA ILE A 51 1.63 3.11 8.26
C ILE A 51 0.82 3.38 6.99
N SER A 52 -0.39 3.92 7.12
CA SER A 52 -1.23 4.28 5.97
C SER A 52 -0.54 5.30 5.08
N SER A 53 0.04 6.36 5.65
CA SER A 53 0.76 7.39 4.91
C SER A 53 2.00 6.84 4.18
N LEU A 54 2.76 5.94 4.82
CA LEU A 54 3.90 5.27 4.20
C LEU A 54 3.46 4.35 3.05
N HIS A 55 2.31 3.69 3.18
CA HIS A 55 1.76 2.88 2.12
C HIS A 55 1.33 3.72 0.91
N ALA A 56 0.64 4.84 1.15
CA ALA A 56 0.18 5.75 0.11
C ALA A 56 1.34 6.38 -0.67
N THR A 57 2.43 6.70 0.03
CA THR A 57 3.66 7.26 -0.55
C THR A 57 4.60 6.19 -1.13
N ALA A 58 4.18 4.92 -1.15
CA ALA A 58 5.02 3.79 -1.56
C ALA A 58 6.39 3.73 -0.86
N ASN A 59 6.48 4.29 0.36
CA ASN A 59 7.69 4.29 1.17
C ASN A 59 7.79 2.98 1.98
N TYR A 60 7.89 1.88 1.23
CA TYR A 60 8.00 0.54 1.79
C TYR A 60 9.26 0.32 2.63
N PRO A 61 10.45 0.90 2.32
CA PRO A 61 11.61 0.77 3.18
C PRO A 61 11.36 1.29 4.61
N ALA A 62 10.78 2.48 4.75
CA ALA A 62 10.44 3.04 6.04
C ALA A 62 9.34 2.23 6.76
N LEU A 63 8.32 1.77 6.01
CA LEU A 63 7.28 0.90 6.55
C LEU A 63 7.87 -0.38 7.15
N MET A 64 8.76 -1.04 6.41
CA MET A 64 9.38 -2.30 6.83
C MET A 64 10.33 -2.09 8.01
N ARG A 65 11.00 -0.93 8.10
CA ARG A 65 11.77 -0.53 9.28
C ARG A 65 10.87 -0.38 10.51
N MET A 66 9.77 0.36 10.37
CA MET A 66 8.81 0.57 11.46
C MET A 66 8.23 -0.75 12.00
N VAL A 67 7.90 -1.70 11.13
CA VAL A 67 7.44 -3.04 11.54
C VAL A 67 8.52 -3.81 12.30
N ARG A 68 9.79 -3.75 11.87
CA ARG A 68 10.91 -4.38 12.59
C ARG A 68 11.10 -3.77 13.98
N GLU A 69 11.12 -2.45 14.06
CA GLU A 69 11.29 -1.73 15.32
C GLU A 69 10.15 -2.05 16.29
N LYS A 70 8.90 -2.05 15.81
CA LYS A 70 7.74 -2.42 16.63
C LYS A 70 7.83 -3.86 17.14
N LEU A 71 8.26 -4.80 16.30
CA LEU A 71 8.44 -6.20 16.70
C LEU A 71 9.55 -6.40 17.75
N LEU A 72 10.60 -5.58 17.70
CA LEU A 72 11.68 -5.61 18.71
C LEU A 72 11.22 -5.04 20.06
N ALA A 73 10.37 -4.01 20.02
CA ALA A 73 9.87 -3.32 21.21
C ALA A 73 8.64 -3.98 21.87
N SER A 74 7.96 -4.89 21.17
CA SER A 74 6.71 -5.49 21.64
C SER A 74 6.92 -6.89 22.21
N ASP A 75 6.19 -7.20 23.27
CA ASP A 75 6.00 -8.58 23.71
C ASP A 75 4.97 -9.24 22.79
N VAL A 76 5.41 -10.24 22.02
CA VAL A 76 4.61 -10.92 20.99
C VAL A 76 4.86 -12.41 21.11
N SER A 77 3.82 -13.20 20.92
CA SER A 77 3.93 -14.67 20.97
C SER A 77 5.04 -15.18 20.04
N PRO A 78 5.76 -16.27 20.39
CA PRO A 78 6.78 -16.86 19.51
C PRO A 78 6.24 -17.30 18.14
N ASN A 79 4.94 -17.59 18.04
CA ASN A 79 4.31 -17.95 16.77
C ASN A 79 4.14 -16.72 15.87
N ASP A 80 3.61 -15.62 16.41
CA ASP A 80 3.35 -14.43 15.61
C ASP A 80 4.64 -13.69 15.26
N ARG A 81 5.63 -13.69 16.16
CA ARG A 81 7.00 -13.23 15.85
C ARG A 81 7.55 -13.94 14.60
N ARG A 82 7.47 -15.28 14.54
CA ARG A 82 7.93 -16.05 13.38
C ARG A 82 7.15 -15.71 12.10
N LYS A 83 5.85 -15.45 12.19
CA LYS A 83 5.04 -15.02 11.04
C LYS A 83 5.46 -13.62 10.54
N ILE A 84 5.63 -12.67 11.46
CA ILE A 84 6.05 -11.29 11.14
C ILE A 84 7.44 -11.30 10.50
N GLU A 85 8.40 -12.05 11.06
CA GLU A 85 9.75 -12.17 10.49
C GLU A 85 9.75 -12.79 9.09
N ARG A 86 8.92 -13.82 8.87
CA ARG A 86 8.75 -14.41 7.53
C ARG A 86 8.18 -13.39 6.55
N MET A 87 7.17 -12.63 6.96
CA MET A 87 6.60 -11.55 6.14
C MET A 87 7.67 -10.50 5.80
N LEU A 88 8.42 -10.04 6.81
CA LEU A 88 9.48 -9.04 6.63
C LEU A 88 10.56 -9.48 5.64
N LYS A 89 10.81 -10.80 5.56
CA LYS A 89 11.74 -11.39 4.59
C LYS A 89 11.13 -11.53 3.20
N SER A 90 9.87 -11.95 3.10
CA SER A 90 9.20 -12.19 1.81
C SER A 90 8.75 -10.91 1.11
N LEU A 91 8.41 -9.87 1.89
CA LEU A 91 7.95 -8.57 1.40
C LEU A 91 9.08 -7.54 1.37
N ARG A 92 10.33 -7.97 1.15
CA ARG A 92 11.44 -7.01 1.08
C ARG A 92 11.25 -6.12 -0.16
N PRO A 93 11.17 -4.79 -0.02
CA PRO A 93 11.00 -3.91 -1.15
C PRO A 93 12.24 -3.93 -2.04
N PRO A 94 12.06 -3.90 -3.37
CA PRO A 94 13.17 -3.70 -4.30
C PRO A 94 13.80 -2.30 -4.13
N PRO A 95 15.09 -2.12 -4.48
CA PRO A 95 15.81 -0.85 -4.30
C PRO A 95 15.21 0.35 -5.02
N VAL A 96 14.37 0.12 -6.05
CA VAL A 96 13.62 1.17 -6.74
C VAL A 96 12.77 2.03 -5.80
N PHE A 97 12.40 1.49 -4.63
CA PHE A 97 11.60 2.20 -3.61
C PHE A 97 12.41 3.04 -2.62
N ASP A 98 13.74 3.04 -2.67
CA ASP A 98 14.56 3.84 -1.75
C ASP A 98 14.36 5.34 -2.01
N ASP A 99 14.23 5.74 -3.28
CA ASP A 99 14.03 7.13 -3.74
C ASP A 99 12.91 7.23 -4.80
N PHE A 100 11.86 6.41 -4.66
CA PHE A 100 10.80 6.33 -5.69
C PHE A 100 10.05 7.65 -5.90
N LEU A 101 9.65 8.28 -4.79
CA LEU A 101 9.11 9.64 -4.77
C LEU A 101 10.19 10.60 -4.29
N ASN A 102 10.33 11.74 -4.97
CA ASN A 102 11.08 12.86 -4.43
C ASN A 102 10.25 13.59 -3.35
N GLU A 103 10.82 14.62 -2.72
CA GLU A 103 10.17 15.40 -1.66
C GLU A 103 8.86 16.06 -2.13
N GLU A 104 8.86 16.64 -3.33
CA GLU A 104 7.68 17.32 -3.89
C GLU A 104 6.52 16.33 -4.14
N ASP A 105 6.82 15.19 -4.75
CA ASP A 105 5.83 14.15 -5.04
C ASP A 105 5.34 13.47 -3.77
N THR A 106 6.22 13.31 -2.78
CA THR A 106 5.83 12.83 -1.44
C THR A 106 4.82 13.77 -0.80
N GLU A 107 5.03 15.09 -0.87
CA GLU A 107 4.09 16.06 -0.30
C GLU A 107 2.76 16.08 -1.04
N LYS A 108 2.78 16.02 -2.39
CA LYS A 108 1.55 15.90 -3.20
C LYS A 108 0.74 14.66 -2.80
N VAL A 109 1.40 13.52 -2.65
CA VAL A 109 0.74 12.26 -2.27
C VAL A 109 0.22 12.34 -0.83
N ARG A 110 0.98 12.90 0.11
CA ARG A 110 0.52 13.08 1.50
C ARG A 110 -0.72 13.95 1.59
N LYS A 111 -0.71 15.08 0.90
CA LYS A 111 -1.86 15.98 0.82
C LYS A 111 -3.07 15.25 0.23
N ALA A 112 -2.91 14.62 -0.93
CA ALA A 112 -3.99 13.88 -1.59
C ALA A 112 -4.54 12.75 -0.72
N HIS A 113 -3.68 11.98 -0.05
CA HIS A 113 -4.08 10.92 0.88
C HIS A 113 -4.85 11.48 2.08
N GLY A 114 -4.42 12.61 2.65
CA GLY A 114 -5.13 13.29 3.74
C GLY A 114 -6.51 13.80 3.33
N GLU A 115 -6.66 14.21 2.07
CA GLU A 115 -7.94 14.62 1.46
C GLU A 115 -8.78 13.43 0.94
N GLN A 116 -8.32 12.18 1.17
CA GLN A 116 -8.93 10.96 0.63
C GLN A 116 -9.08 10.97 -0.91
N ASN A 117 -8.24 11.74 -1.60
CA ASN A 117 -8.22 11.87 -3.04
C ASN A 117 -7.33 10.78 -3.66
N VAL A 118 -7.91 9.60 -3.82
CA VAL A 118 -7.22 8.41 -4.35
C VAL A 118 -6.74 8.64 -5.79
N ASP A 119 -7.53 9.30 -6.63
CA ASP A 119 -7.17 9.56 -8.03
C ASP A 119 -5.90 10.39 -8.14
N GLN A 120 -5.76 11.41 -7.28
CA GLN A 120 -4.56 12.25 -7.26
C GLN A 120 -3.33 11.48 -6.73
N VAL A 121 -3.50 10.62 -5.72
CA VAL A 121 -2.43 9.72 -5.28
C VAL A 121 -1.96 8.85 -6.45
N LEU A 122 -2.88 8.14 -7.10
CA LEU A 122 -2.57 7.25 -8.22
C LEU A 122 -1.93 7.98 -9.39
N THR A 123 -2.36 9.22 -9.67
CA THR A 123 -1.79 10.06 -10.74
C THR A 123 -0.30 10.32 -10.49
N VAL A 124 0.09 10.67 -9.26
CA VAL A 124 1.49 10.90 -8.93
C VAL A 124 2.30 9.61 -9.02
N ILE A 125 1.80 8.50 -8.45
CA ILE A 125 2.47 7.19 -8.50
C ILE A 125 2.66 6.74 -9.96
N ALA A 126 1.63 6.85 -10.79
CA ALA A 126 1.68 6.47 -12.20
C ALA A 126 2.67 7.33 -13.00
N GLY A 127 2.72 8.64 -12.72
CA GLY A 127 3.72 9.54 -13.30
C GLY A 127 5.15 9.09 -12.99
N ARG A 128 5.43 8.75 -11.73
CA ARG A 128 6.74 8.25 -11.32
C ARG A 128 7.10 6.90 -11.94
N LEU A 129 6.12 5.98 -12.03
CA LEU A 129 6.33 4.72 -12.74
C LEU A 129 6.69 4.94 -14.21
N ALA A 130 6.07 5.91 -14.89
CA ALA A 130 6.32 6.21 -16.30
C ALA A 130 7.73 6.76 -16.56
N GLU A 131 8.32 7.46 -15.58
CA GLU A 131 9.68 8.02 -15.66
C GLU A 131 10.79 6.98 -15.41
N LEU A 132 10.46 5.84 -14.78
CA LEU A 132 11.43 4.80 -14.51
C LEU A 132 11.87 4.08 -15.80
N PRO A 133 13.15 3.64 -15.87
CA PRO A 133 13.59 2.66 -16.86
C PRO A 133 12.68 1.42 -16.84
N GLU A 134 12.38 0.86 -18.01
CA GLU A 134 11.39 -0.23 -18.17
C GLU A 134 11.59 -1.38 -17.18
N TYR A 135 12.82 -1.87 -17.02
CA TYR A 135 13.14 -2.93 -16.06
C TYR A 135 12.78 -2.56 -14.61
N LEU A 136 13.04 -1.32 -14.18
CA LEU A 136 12.74 -0.85 -12.82
C LEU A 136 11.24 -0.59 -12.64
N ARG A 137 10.58 -0.07 -13.68
CA ARG A 137 9.13 0.10 -13.71
C ARG A 137 8.41 -1.23 -13.54
N ASP A 138 8.81 -2.25 -14.30
CA ASP A 138 8.18 -3.58 -14.25
C ASP A 138 8.39 -4.23 -12.88
N GLN A 139 9.58 -4.08 -12.29
CA GLN A 139 9.86 -4.52 -10.93
C GLN A 139 8.98 -3.82 -9.90
N ALA A 140 8.81 -2.49 -10.01
CA ALA A 140 7.96 -1.71 -9.11
C ALA A 140 6.48 -2.11 -9.26
N ILE A 141 5.97 -2.22 -10.49
CA ILE A 141 4.59 -2.65 -10.77
C ILE A 141 4.34 -4.06 -10.22
N HIS A 142 5.25 -5.00 -10.49
CA HIS A 142 5.12 -6.36 -9.98
C HIS A 142 5.07 -6.39 -8.46
N TYR A 143 5.92 -5.61 -7.79
CA TYR A 143 5.94 -5.53 -6.34
C TYR A 143 4.65 -4.94 -5.78
N ILE A 144 4.20 -3.79 -6.28
CA ILE A 144 2.98 -3.11 -5.83
C ILE A 144 1.76 -4.01 -6.05
N THR A 145 1.61 -4.60 -7.23
CA THR A 145 0.44 -5.43 -7.58
C THR A 145 0.37 -6.72 -6.78
N LYS A 146 1.53 -7.33 -6.46
CA LYS A 146 1.59 -8.57 -5.69
C LYS A 146 1.35 -8.35 -4.19
N HIS A 147 1.64 -7.17 -3.67
CA HIS A 147 1.72 -6.92 -2.24
C HIS A 147 0.78 -5.83 -1.73
N THR A 148 0.01 -5.19 -2.61
CA THR A 148 -1.15 -4.39 -2.21
C THR A 148 -2.34 -5.34 -2.04
N PRO A 149 -2.93 -5.45 -0.84
CA PRO A 149 -4.05 -6.34 -0.63
C PRO A 149 -5.21 -5.98 -1.55
N THR A 150 -5.62 -6.90 -2.41
CA THR A 150 -6.96 -6.91 -2.97
C THR A 150 -7.91 -7.23 -1.82
N THR A 151 -8.68 -6.26 -1.36
CA THR A 151 -9.96 -6.58 -0.73
C THR A 151 -10.75 -7.33 -1.78
N GLN A 152 -10.78 -8.66 -1.69
CA GLN A 152 -11.83 -9.39 -2.39
C GLN A 152 -13.15 -8.86 -1.81
N PRO A 153 -14.16 -8.55 -2.65
CA PRO A 153 -15.49 -8.30 -2.11
C PRO A 153 -15.84 -9.47 -1.17
N PRO A 154 -16.59 -9.22 -0.08
CA PRO A 154 -17.07 -10.33 0.75
C PRO A 154 -17.69 -11.36 -0.18
N ALA A 155 -17.31 -12.63 -0.03
CA ALA A 155 -17.96 -13.69 -0.77
C ALA A 155 -19.44 -13.61 -0.39
N ASP A 156 -20.28 -13.22 -1.36
CA ASP A 156 -21.72 -13.13 -1.18
C ASP A 156 -22.22 -14.44 -0.55
N PHE A 157 -22.90 -14.34 0.58
CA PHE A 157 -23.72 -15.41 1.17
C PHE A 157 -25.13 -15.36 0.59
#